data_AF-A0A942IZB5-F1
#
_entry.id   AF-A0A942IZB5-F1
#
_cell.length_a   1.000
_cell.length_b   1.000
_cell.length_c   1.000
_cell.angle_alpha   90.00
_cell.angle_beta   90.00
_cell.angle_gamma   90.00
#
_symmetry.space_group_name_H-M   'P 1'
#
loop_
_entity.id
_entity.type
_entity.pdbx_description
1 polymer ?
#
loop_
_entity_poly.entity_id
_entity_poly.type
_entity_poly.pdbx_seq_one_letter_code
_entity_poly.pdbx_strand_id
1 'polypeptide(L)'
;MIATITLAGVGGWVITTWMRIKNGYPLDGAWGQAVYPKTSSEEAERIKLLSQENAQLRAELGSIKDRLGNVERIVTDSGYQLTHQIEALRADKDKVQ
;
A
#
# COMPACT_ATOMS: atom_id res chain seq x y z
N MET A 1 -53.54 -11.92 28.01
CA MET A 1 -52.64 -13.10 27.97
C MET A 1 -51.74 -13.11 26.74
N ILE A 2 -52.25 -12.81 25.53
CA ILE A 2 -51.41 -12.74 24.31
C ILE A 2 -50.38 -11.59 24.39
N ALA A 3 -50.80 -10.40 24.79
CA ALA A 3 -49.91 -9.23 24.88
C ALA A 3 -48.72 -9.43 25.85
N THR A 4 -48.94 -10.09 26.98
CA THR A 4 -47.91 -10.39 27.98
C THR A 4 -46.86 -11.37 27.45
N ILE A 5 -47.27 -12.35 26.64
CA ILE A 5 -46.37 -13.32 26.02
C ILE A 5 -45.51 -12.64 24.94
N THR A 6 -46.12 -11.75 24.13
CA THR A 6 -45.39 -10.98 23.12
C THR A 6 -44.33 -10.07 23.74
N LEU A 7 -44.67 -9.35 24.82
CA LEU A 7 -43.73 -8.49 25.54
C LEU A 7 -42.58 -9.28 26.17
N ALA A 8 -42.86 -10.45 26.76
CA ALA A 8 -41.84 -11.31 27.33
C ALA A 8 -40.87 -11.87 26.26
N GLY A 9 -41.38 -12.24 25.07
CA GLY A 9 -40.57 -12.71 23.95
C GLY A 9 -39.62 -11.64 23.39
N VAL A 10 -40.13 -10.42 23.18
CA VAL A 10 -39.31 -9.29 22.71
C VAL A 10 -38.29 -8.88 23.76
N GLY A 11 -38.70 -8.81 25.04
CA GLY A 11 -37.80 -8.50 26.15
C GLY A 11 -36.64 -9.51 26.28
N GLY A 12 -36.94 -10.81 26.17
CA GLY A 12 -35.91 -11.86 26.19
C GLY A 12 -34.91 -11.76 25.04
N TRP A 13 -35.37 -11.42 23.84
CA TRP A 13 -34.49 -11.24 22.67
C TRP A 13 -33.58 -10.01 22.80
N VAL A 14 -34.11 -8.89 23.32
CA VAL A 14 -33.33 -7.67 23.55
C VAL A 14 -32.27 -7.91 24.63
N ILE A 15 -32.62 -8.57 25.72
CA ILE A 15 -31.68 -8.86 26.83
C ILE A 15 -30.55 -9.79 26.36
N THR A 16 -30.87 -10.83 25.58
CA THR A 16 -29.85 -11.76 25.05
C THR A 16 -28.92 -11.08 24.05
N THR A 17 -29.45 -10.20 23.20
CA THR A 17 -28.65 -9.39 22.26
C THR A 17 -27.75 -8.40 23.01
N TRP A 18 -28.27 -7.74 24.05
CA TRP A 18 -27.50 -6.83 24.90
C TRP A 18 -26.36 -7.55 25.64
N MET A 19 -26.63 -8.73 26.19
CA MET A 19 -25.58 -9.54 26.84
C MET A 19 -24.49 -10.01 25.85
N ARG A 20 -24.86 -10.42 24.63
CA ARG A 20 -23.89 -10.80 23.59
C ARG A 20 -22.98 -9.63 23.20
N ILE A 21 -23.55 -8.44 23.03
CA ILE A 21 -22.80 -7.21 22.74
C ILE A 21 -21.84 -6.88 23.89
N LYS A 22 -22.32 -6.93 25.14
CA LYS A 22 -21.51 -6.60 26.31
C LYS A 22 -20.37 -7.62 26.57
N ASN A 23 -20.59 -8.89 26.25
CA ASN A 23 -19.61 -9.96 26.42
C ASN A 23 -18.71 -10.18 25.19
N GLY A 24 -18.76 -9.29 24.19
CA GLY A 24 -17.83 -9.30 23.06
C GLY A 24 -18.05 -10.43 22.04
N TYR A 25 -19.22 -11.07 22.03
CA TYR A 25 -19.55 -12.03 20.98
C TYR A 25 -19.91 -11.29 19.69
N PRO A 26 -19.36 -11.68 18.54
CA PRO A 26 -19.72 -11.06 17.28
C PRO A 26 -21.22 -11.22 17.06
N LEU A 27 -21.88 -10.11 16.73
CA LEU A 27 -23.21 -10.15 16.18
C LEU A 27 -23.06 -10.65 14.75
N ASP A 28 -23.46 -11.90 14.51
CA ASP A 28 -23.63 -12.41 13.15
C ASP A 28 -24.66 -11.51 12.46
N GLY A 29 -24.20 -10.68 11.51
CA GLY A 29 -25.11 -10.14 10.51
C GLY A 29 -25.81 -11.31 9.82
N ALA A 30 -26.97 -11.06 9.21
CA ALA A 30 -27.75 -12.08 8.48
C ALA A 30 -26.98 -12.81 7.35
N TRP A 31 -25.71 -12.46 7.12
CA TRP A 31 -24.78 -12.98 6.13
C TRP A 31 -23.36 -13.25 6.70
N GLY A 32 -23.25 -13.67 7.96
CA GLY A 32 -22.02 -14.28 8.51
C GLY A 32 -20.77 -13.38 8.59
N GLN A 33 -20.92 -12.05 8.49
CA GLN A 33 -19.84 -11.14 8.85
C GLN A 33 -19.86 -10.91 10.36
N ALA A 34 -18.79 -11.34 11.03
CA ALA A 34 -18.48 -10.93 12.39
C ALA A 34 -18.25 -9.41 12.42
N VAL A 35 -19.28 -8.65 12.80
CA VAL A 35 -19.13 -7.23 13.07
C VAL A 35 -18.40 -7.10 14.41
N TYR A 36 -17.08 -7.04 14.37
CA TYR A 36 -16.28 -6.65 15.52
C TYR A 36 -16.53 -5.16 15.80
N PRO A 37 -16.94 -4.77 17.02
CA PRO A 37 -17.04 -3.37 17.40
C PRO A 37 -15.63 -2.77 17.48
N LYS A 38 -15.20 -2.17 16.37
CA LYS A 38 -14.19 -1.11 16.20
C LYS A 38 -13.42 -0.72 17.48
N THR A 39 -12.37 -1.46 17.83
CA THR A 39 -11.23 -0.94 18.62
C THR A 39 -10.30 -0.15 17.69
N SER A 40 -10.86 0.90 17.08
CA SER A 40 -10.36 1.60 15.89
C SER A 40 -9.11 2.48 16.08
N SER A 41 -8.51 2.58 17.27
CA SER A 41 -7.34 3.46 17.47
C SER A 41 -6.05 2.83 16.97
N GLU A 42 -5.80 1.58 17.33
CA GLU A 42 -4.53 0.91 17.03
C GLU A 42 -4.41 0.54 15.54
N GLU A 43 -5.51 0.07 14.92
CA GLU A 43 -5.51 -0.22 13.48
C GLU A 43 -5.37 1.05 12.64
N ALA A 44 -6.00 2.16 13.04
CA ALA A 44 -5.86 3.44 12.33
C ALA A 44 -4.43 4.00 12.46
N GLU A 45 -3.80 3.83 13.62
CA GLU A 45 -2.40 4.22 13.83
C GLU A 45 -1.44 3.36 13.01
N ARG A 46 -1.64 2.04 12.95
CA ARG A 46 -0.88 1.14 12.06
C ARG A 46 -1.05 1.50 10.60
N ILE A 47 -2.27 1.81 10.15
CA ILE A 47 -2.53 2.26 8.76
C ILE A 47 -1.78 3.56 8.47
N LYS A 48 -1.75 4.50 9.42
CA LYS A 48 -1.01 5.76 9.28
C LYS A 48 0.51 5.52 9.19
N LEU A 49 1.07 4.66 10.04
CA LEU A 49 2.49 4.29 10.00
C LEU A 49 2.85 3.60 8.67
N LEU A 50 2.06 2.61 8.24
CA LEU A 50 2.26 1.93 6.96
C LEU A 50 2.12 2.89 5.77
N SER A 51 1.22 3.87 5.83
CA SER A 51 1.09 4.89 4.79
C SER A 51 2.32 5.81 4.72
N GLN A 52 2.96 6.11 5.86
CA GLN A 52 4.18 6.89 5.91
C GLN A 52 5.38 6.10 5.35
N GLU A 53 5.52 4.84 5.72
CA GLU A 53 6.54 3.94 5.16
C GLU A 53 6.40 3.80 3.65
N ASN A 54 5.17 3.63 3.15
CA ASN A 54 4.92 3.57 1.71
C ASN A 54 5.28 4.88 0.99
N ALA A 55 5.06 6.05 1.61
CA ALA A 55 5.46 7.32 1.03
C ALA A 55 6.98 7.47 0.97
N GLN A 56 7.69 7.05 2.02
CA GLN A 56 9.16 7.05 2.06
C GLN A 56 9.75 6.10 1.01
N LEU A 57 9.25 4.87 0.93
CA LEU A 57 9.72 3.89 -0.07
C LEU A 57 9.51 4.39 -1.50
N ARG A 58 8.40 5.09 -1.77
CA ARG A 58 8.17 5.71 -3.09
C ARG A 58 9.16 6.82 -3.40
N ALA A 59 9.54 7.62 -2.40
CA ALA A 59 10.56 8.66 -2.57
C ALA A 59 11.94 8.05 -2.83
N GLU A 60 12.32 7.01 -2.07
CA GLU A 60 13.58 6.28 -2.28
C GLU A 60 13.64 5.64 -3.66
N LEU A 61 12.57 4.98 -4.10
CA LEU A 61 12.45 4.43 -5.45
C LEU A 61 12.55 5.51 -6.54
N GLY A 62 11.96 6.69 -6.31
CA GLY A 62 12.11 7.85 -7.20
C GLY A 62 13.58 8.26 -7.36
N SER A 63 14.30 8.39 -6.24
CA SER A 63 15.73 8.76 -6.26
C SER A 63 16.60 7.74 -6.99
N ILE A 64 16.30 6.44 -6.85
CA ILE A 64 17.01 5.37 -7.55
C ILE A 64 16.72 5.44 -9.05
N LYS A 65 15.46 5.68 -9.43
CA LYS A 65 15.06 5.84 -10.83
C LYS A 65 15.79 6.99 -11.50
N ASP A 66 15.91 8.15 -10.84
CA ASP A 66 16.63 9.31 -11.37
C ASP A 66 18.12 9.00 -11.57
N ARG A 67 18.74 8.28 -10.62
CA ARG A 67 20.12 7.83 -10.75
C ARG A 67 20.30 6.83 -11.89
N LEU A 68 19.38 5.89 -12.06
CA LEU A 68 19.41 4.95 -13.17
C LEU A 68 19.32 5.66 -14.52
N GLY A 69 18.44 6.65 -14.66
CA GLY A 69 18.36 7.47 -15.88
C GLY A 69 19.65 8.23 -16.17
N ASN A 70 20.31 8.77 -15.13
CA ASN A 70 21.62 9.40 -15.29
C ASN A 70 22.70 8.41 -15.75
N VAL A 71 22.72 7.19 -15.20
CA VAL A 71 23.66 6.15 -15.60
C VAL A 71 23.41 5.72 -17.05
N GLU A 72 22.15 5.50 -17.42
CA GLU A 72 21.75 5.17 -18.80
C GLU A 72 22.25 6.22 -19.78
N ARG A 73 22.05 7.50 -19.46
CA ARG A 73 22.55 8.62 -20.27
C ARG A 73 24.07 8.62 -20.38
N ILE A 74 24.81 8.45 -19.29
CA ILE A 74 26.28 8.39 -19.31
C ILE A 74 26.77 7.26 -20.21
N VAL A 75 26.23 6.05 -20.05
CA VAL A 75 26.65 4.88 -20.83
C VAL A 75 26.34 5.07 -22.31
N THR A 76 25.17 5.63 -22.62
CA THR A 76 24.73 5.86 -24.01
C THR A 76 25.56 6.96 -24.68
N ASP A 77 25.66 8.14 -24.05
CA ASP A 77 26.40 9.29 -24.60
C ASP A 77 27.90 8.98 -24.75
N SER A 78 28.49 8.26 -23.79
CA SER A 78 29.92 7.90 -23.83
C SER A 78 30.23 6.90 -24.96
N GLY A 79 29.31 5.97 -25.24
CA GLY A 79 29.45 5.02 -26.35
C GLY A 79 29.56 5.72 -27.69
N TYR A 80 28.64 6.66 -27.98
CA TYR A 80 28.66 7.44 -29.22
C TYR A 80 29.90 8.34 -29.33
N GLN A 81 30.28 9.03 -28.24
CA GLN A 81 31.49 9.87 -28.25
C GLN A 81 32.77 9.07 -28.51
N LEU A 82 32.91 7.87 -27.94
CA LEU A 82 34.08 7.04 -28.16
C LEU A 82 34.19 6.57 -29.61
N THR A 83 33.09 6.10 -30.20
CA THR A 83 33.06 5.69 -31.61
C THR A 83 33.43 6.85 -32.53
N HIS A 84 32.88 8.04 -32.30
CA HIS A 84 33.24 9.23 -33.09
C HIS A 84 34.72 9.61 -32.95
N GLN A 85 35.29 9.54 -31.74
CA GLN A 85 36.72 9.80 -31.52
C GLN A 85 37.62 8.77 -32.22
N ILE A 86 37.23 7.50 -32.22
CA ILE A 86 37.96 6.44 -32.92
C ILE A 86 37.96 6.69 -34.43
N GLU A 87 36.81 7.02 -35.02
CA GLU A 87 36.71 7.33 -36.45
C GLU A 87 37.52 8.58 -36.83
N ALA A 88 37.52 9.61 -35.99
CA ALA A 88 38.33 10.80 -36.21
C ALA A 88 39.84 10.47 -36.22
N LEU A 89 40.31 9.64 -35.28
CA LEU A 89 41.71 9.19 -35.23
C LEU A 89 42.09 8.32 -36.44
N ARG A 90 41.17 7.47 -36.92
CA ARG A 90 41.38 6.67 -38.14
C ARG A 90 41.52 7.57 -39.37
N ALA A 91 40.62 8.53 -39.54
CA ALA A 91 40.65 9.45 -40.66
C ALA A 91 41.89 10.35 -40.67
N ASP A 92 42.40 10.75 -39.49
CA ASP A 92 43.64 11.52 -39.38
C ASP A 92 44.87 10.68 -39.78
N LYS A 93 44.94 9.43 -39.31
CA LYS A 93 46.01 8.50 -39.69
C LYS A 93 46.09 8.25 -41.21
N ASP A 94 44.95 8.17 -41.87
CA ASP A 94 44.88 7.95 -43.32
C ASP A 94 45.30 9.20 -44.13
N LYS A 95 45.26 10.40 -43.54
CA LYS A 95 45.74 11.65 -44.19
C LYS A 95 47.24 11.85 -44.07
N VAL A 96 47.90 11.12 -43.15
CA VAL A 96 49.34 11.27 -42.85
C VAL A 96 50.20 10.28 -43.65
N GLN A 97 49.60 9.25 -44.25
CA GLN A 97 50.25 8.31 -45.17
C GLN A 97 50.06 8.72 -46.64
#